data_AF-A0A6C0AWJ1-F1
#
_entry.id   AF-A0A6C0AWJ1-F1
#
_cell.length_a   1.000
_cell.length_b   1.000
_cell.length_c   1.000
_cell.angle_alpha   90.00
_cell.angle_beta   90.00
_cell.angle_gamma   90.00
#
_symmetry.space_group_name_H-M   'P 1'
#
loop_
_entity.id
_entity.type
_entity.pdbx_description
1 polymer ?
#
loop_
_entity_poly.entity_id
_entity_poly.type
_entity_poly.pdbx_seq_one_letter_code
_entity_poly.pdbx_strand_id
1 'polypeptide(L)'
;FLNENCKDAVNINDFLQGIQLQLQDLEKMNEIGYVNGITQIFKNGLNKLALTQRPLHCSDIKREILYVKDEDGWEKDDSKEKINKAINTLGRKTLQRFPEWMEKNPNCNDSNTPANDEYHALIENTVAQNTEDNKKKIMKNILKEVTIDKDK
;
A
#
# COMPACT_ATOMS: atom_id res chain seq x y z
N PHE A 1 -19.99 -0.40 -16.03
CA PHE A 1 -18.99 0.34 -15.21
C PHE A 1 -17.55 0.13 -15.67
N LEU A 2 -16.83 -0.95 -15.33
CA LEU A 2 -15.36 -1.05 -15.60
C LEU A 2 -14.96 -0.81 -17.06
N ASN A 3 -15.58 -1.52 -17.99
CA ASN A 3 -15.30 -1.40 -19.43
C ASN A 3 -15.95 -0.19 -20.10
N GLU A 4 -16.83 0.54 -19.39
CA GLU A 4 -17.62 1.64 -19.96
C GLU A 4 -17.12 2.99 -19.46
N ASN A 5 -16.93 3.11 -18.14
CA ASN A 5 -16.58 4.32 -17.42
C ASN A 5 -15.10 4.38 -17.04
N CYS A 6 -14.43 3.23 -16.90
CA CYS A 6 -13.03 3.15 -16.42
C CYS A 6 -12.06 2.63 -17.50
N LYS A 7 -12.28 3.05 -18.76
CA LYS A 7 -11.42 2.66 -19.89
C LYS A 7 -10.00 3.22 -19.74
N ASP A 8 -9.91 4.45 -19.25
CA ASP A 8 -8.66 5.20 -19.05
C ASP A 8 -8.06 5.00 -17.64
N ALA A 9 -8.47 3.93 -16.94
CA ALA A 9 -7.86 3.56 -15.68
C ALA A 9 -6.39 3.17 -15.89
N VAL A 10 -5.53 3.69 -15.02
CA VAL A 10 -4.11 3.29 -14.99
C VAL A 10 -4.04 1.81 -14.62
N ASN A 11 -3.04 1.10 -15.13
CA ASN A 11 -2.76 -0.24 -14.66
C ASN A 11 -2.15 -0.19 -13.24
N ILE A 12 -2.24 -1.31 -12.52
CA ILE A 12 -1.79 -1.41 -11.14
C ILE A 12 -0.28 -1.16 -10.98
N ASN A 13 0.55 -1.53 -11.96
CA ASN A 13 1.99 -1.34 -11.88
C ASN A 13 2.35 0.15 -11.99
N ASP A 14 1.76 0.87 -12.94
CA ASP A 14 1.96 2.31 -13.11
C ASP A 14 1.47 3.09 -11.90
N PHE A 15 0.31 2.69 -11.35
CA PHE A 15 -0.18 3.22 -10.08
C PHE A 15 0.85 3.07 -8.96
N LEU A 16 1.39 1.87 -8.76
CA LEU A 16 2.38 1.61 -7.72
C LEU A 16 3.68 2.38 -7.97
N GLN A 17 4.12 2.52 -9.22
CA GLN A 17 5.30 3.30 -9.58
C GLN A 17 5.09 4.79 -9.26
N GLY A 18 3.92 5.34 -9.56
CA GLY A 18 3.55 6.73 -9.28
C GLY A 18 3.43 7.08 -7.78
N ILE A 19 3.32 6.07 -6.90
CA ILE A 19 3.39 6.29 -5.45
C ILE A 19 4.83 6.64 -5.07
N GLN A 20 5.02 7.92 -4.71
CA GLN A 20 6.25 8.46 -4.14
C GLN A 20 6.16 8.46 -2.61
N LEU A 21 6.78 7.47 -1.98
CA LEU A 21 6.93 7.45 -0.53
C LEU A 21 7.90 8.55 -0.07
N GLN A 22 7.45 9.34 0.89
CA GLN A 22 8.24 10.35 1.58
C GLN A 22 8.80 9.77 2.88
N LEU A 23 9.83 10.38 3.44
CA LEU A 23 10.36 9.97 4.74
C LEU A 23 9.30 10.08 5.85
N GLN A 24 8.42 11.08 5.78
CA GLN A 24 7.33 11.26 6.73
C GLN A 24 6.33 10.11 6.71
N ASP A 25 6.19 9.37 5.60
CA ASP A 25 5.35 8.17 5.56
C ASP A 25 5.92 7.05 6.44
N LEU A 26 7.25 6.95 6.53
CA LEU A 26 7.95 5.99 7.39
C LEU A 26 7.80 6.37 8.87
N GLU A 27 8.01 7.64 9.21
CA GLU A 27 7.80 8.17 10.56
C GLU A 27 6.34 7.98 11.00
N LYS A 28 5.38 8.31 10.13
CA LYS A 28 3.96 8.12 10.42
C LYS A 28 3.61 6.65 10.61
N MET A 29 4.19 5.76 9.81
CA MET A 29 3.96 4.31 9.94
C MET A 29 4.44 3.78 11.30
N ASN A 30 5.51 4.33 11.86
CA ASN A 30 5.94 3.99 13.21
C ASN A 30 4.90 4.40 14.27
N GLU A 31 4.22 5.53 14.09
CA GLU A 31 3.17 6.00 15.00
C GLU A 31 1.86 5.20 14.89
N ILE A 32 1.40 4.92 13.67
CA ILE A 32 0.07 4.33 13.43
C ILE A 32 0.09 2.82 13.19
N GLY A 33 1.29 2.24 13.12
CA GLY A 33 1.55 0.83 12.82
C GLY A 33 1.52 0.48 11.33
N TYR A 34 2.23 -0.59 10.97
CA TYR A 34 2.42 -1.06 9.59
C TYR A 34 1.12 -1.21 8.78
N VAL A 35 0.11 -1.86 9.36
CA VAL A 35 -1.18 -2.11 8.68
C VAL A 35 -1.84 -0.80 8.26
N ASN A 36 -1.90 0.18 9.16
CA ASN A 36 -2.51 1.47 8.89
C ASN A 36 -1.63 2.32 7.97
N GLY A 37 -0.30 2.28 8.15
CA GLY A 37 0.65 2.99 7.29
C GLY A 37 0.54 2.58 5.82
N ILE A 38 0.62 1.28 5.52
CA ILE A 38 0.48 0.80 4.13
C ILE A 38 -0.92 1.11 3.59
N THR A 39 -1.96 0.93 4.39
CA THR A 39 -3.34 1.29 4.00
C THR A 39 -3.43 2.77 3.62
N GLN A 40 -2.85 3.67 4.43
CA GLN A 40 -2.88 5.12 4.21
C GLN A 40 -2.10 5.51 2.97
N ILE A 41 -0.90 4.97 2.75
CA ILE A 41 -0.10 5.18 1.53
C ILE A 41 -0.92 4.80 0.29
N PHE A 42 -1.53 3.60 0.31
CA PHE A 42 -2.33 3.10 -0.80
C PHE A 42 -3.52 4.01 -1.08
N LYS A 43 -4.26 4.38 -0.04
CA LYS A 43 -5.41 5.29 -0.10
C LYS A 43 -5.02 6.67 -0.62
N ASN A 44 -3.91 7.23 -0.16
CA ASN A 44 -3.40 8.52 -0.63
C ASN A 44 -3.07 8.48 -2.12
N GLY A 45 -2.50 7.37 -2.60
CA GLY A 45 -2.32 7.14 -4.04
C GLY A 45 -3.65 7.16 -4.80
N LEU A 46 -4.65 6.40 -4.33
CA LEU A 46 -5.97 6.34 -4.96
C LEU A 46 -6.70 7.69 -4.98
N ASN A 47 -6.52 8.51 -3.95
CA ASN A 47 -7.15 9.83 -3.83
C ASN A 47 -6.58 10.87 -4.80
N LYS A 48 -5.41 10.61 -5.40
CA LYS A 48 -4.85 11.43 -6.48
C LYS A 48 -5.48 11.14 -7.84
N LEU A 49 -6.29 10.07 -7.93
CA LEU A 49 -6.95 9.64 -9.16
C LEU A 49 -8.46 9.86 -9.03
N ALA A 50 -9.08 10.27 -10.13
CA ALA A 50 -10.54 10.19 -10.26
C ALA A 50 -11.00 8.74 -10.08
N LEU A 51 -12.23 8.52 -9.60
CA LEU A 51 -12.77 7.18 -9.36
C LEU A 51 -12.60 6.27 -10.59
N THR A 52 -12.90 6.79 -11.78
CA THR A 52 -12.80 6.07 -13.06
C THR A 52 -11.37 5.82 -13.54
N GLN A 53 -10.38 6.45 -12.92
CA GLN A 53 -8.97 6.29 -13.24
C GLN A 53 -8.24 5.34 -12.29
N ARG A 54 -8.89 4.89 -11.20
CA ARG A 54 -8.29 4.00 -10.21
C ARG A 54 -8.04 2.61 -10.81
N PRO A 55 -6.93 1.94 -10.46
CA PRO A 55 -6.60 0.62 -11.00
C PRO A 55 -7.43 -0.53 -10.41
N LEU A 56 -8.32 -0.26 -9.45
CA LEU A 56 -8.93 -1.26 -8.58
C LEU A 56 -10.35 -0.86 -8.23
N HIS A 57 -11.27 -1.83 -8.28
CA HIS A 57 -12.64 -1.66 -7.80
C HIS A 57 -13.16 -2.95 -7.17
N CYS A 58 -13.81 -2.82 -6.01
CA CYS A 58 -14.49 -3.92 -5.34
C CYS A 58 -16.01 -3.81 -5.59
N SER A 59 -16.62 -4.85 -6.16
CA SER A 59 -18.06 -4.84 -6.49
C SER A 59 -18.93 -5.47 -5.41
N ASP A 60 -18.34 -6.26 -4.51
CA ASP A 60 -19.02 -6.90 -3.39
C ASP A 60 -17.99 -7.15 -2.29
N ILE A 61 -18.00 -6.29 -1.27
CA ILE A 61 -17.07 -6.40 -0.15
C ILE A 61 -17.30 -7.64 0.72
N LYS A 62 -18.54 -8.11 0.85
CA LYS A 62 -18.86 -9.30 1.66
C LYS A 62 -18.27 -10.56 1.04
N ARG A 63 -18.22 -10.61 -0.30
CA ARG A 63 -17.61 -11.69 -1.08
C ARG A 63 -16.18 -11.38 -1.53
N GLU A 64 -15.63 -10.25 -1.09
CA GLU A 64 -14.30 -9.75 -1.47
C GLU A 64 -14.06 -9.76 -3.00
N ILE A 65 -15.09 -9.48 -3.81
CA ILE A 65 -14.97 -9.48 -5.27
C ILE A 65 -14.24 -8.22 -5.70
N LEU A 66 -12.97 -8.39 -6.06
CA LEU A 66 -12.06 -7.33 -6.49
C LEU A 66 -11.73 -7.50 -7.97
N TYR A 67 -11.76 -6.38 -8.69
CA TYR A 67 -11.24 -6.27 -10.05
C TYR A 67 -10.02 -5.36 -10.05
N VAL A 68 -9.01 -5.74 -10.82
CA VAL A 68 -7.74 -5.04 -10.97
C VAL A 68 -7.55 -4.76 -12.45
N LYS A 69 -7.18 -3.53 -12.80
CA LYS A 69 -6.70 -3.17 -14.12
C LYS A 69 -5.22 -3.53 -14.21
N ASP A 70 -4.92 -4.48 -15.09
CA ASP A 70 -3.58 -4.87 -15.48
C ASP A 70 -3.30 -4.47 -16.95
N GLU A 71 -2.14 -4.84 -17.48
CA GLU A 71 -1.74 -4.55 -18.87
C GLU A 71 -2.77 -5.06 -19.89
N ASP A 72 -3.29 -6.28 -19.70
CA ASP A 72 -4.26 -6.91 -20.60
C ASP A 72 -5.71 -6.43 -20.39
N GLY A 73 -5.96 -5.59 -19.38
CA GLY A 73 -7.27 -5.02 -19.10
C GLY A 73 -7.79 -5.30 -17.69
N TRP A 74 -9.11 -5.29 -17.55
CA TRP A 74 -9.77 -5.51 -16.27
C TRP A 74 -9.92 -7.01 -16.00
N GLU A 75 -9.35 -7.47 -14.89
CA GLU A 75 -9.41 -8.86 -14.47
C GLU A 75 -9.94 -8.98 -13.04
N LYS A 76 -10.61 -10.10 -12.76
CA LYS A 76 -11.05 -10.43 -11.41
C LYS A 76 -9.88 -11.05 -10.64
N ASP A 77 -9.56 -10.51 -9.46
CA ASP A 77 -8.47 -11.00 -8.61
C ASP A 77 -9.00 -12.10 -7.68
N ASP A 78 -9.25 -13.29 -8.26
CA ASP A 78 -9.83 -14.43 -7.55
C ASP A 78 -8.89 -15.00 -6.47
N SER A 79 -7.60 -15.13 -6.77
CA SER A 79 -6.57 -15.62 -5.83
C SER A 79 -6.03 -14.55 -4.88
N LYS A 80 -6.42 -13.28 -5.05
CA LYS A 80 -5.87 -12.12 -4.32
C LYS A 80 -4.38 -11.90 -4.57
N GLU A 81 -3.80 -12.53 -5.60
CA GLU A 81 -2.39 -12.42 -5.89
C GLU A 81 -1.99 -11.01 -6.30
N LYS A 82 -2.83 -10.32 -7.10
CA LYS A 82 -2.50 -8.97 -7.60
C LYS A 82 -2.50 -7.96 -6.45
N ILE A 83 -3.52 -7.97 -5.59
CA ILE A 83 -3.54 -7.07 -4.42
C ILE A 83 -2.43 -7.39 -3.42
N ASN A 84 -2.13 -8.67 -3.16
CA ASN A 84 -1.02 -9.03 -2.28
C ASN A 84 0.34 -8.62 -2.85
N LYS A 85 0.55 -8.74 -4.17
CA LYS A 85 1.75 -8.23 -4.85
C LYS A 85 1.87 -6.71 -4.72
N ALA A 86 0.76 -5.98 -4.84
CA ALA A 86 0.73 -4.54 -4.65
C ALA A 86 1.11 -4.13 -3.22
N ILE A 87 0.56 -4.80 -2.21
CA ILE A 87 0.89 -4.59 -0.79
C ILE A 87 2.37 -4.88 -0.52
N ASN A 88 2.89 -6.00 -1.03
CA ASN A 88 4.32 -6.35 -0.90
C ASN A 88 5.22 -5.32 -1.57
N THR A 89 4.81 -4.78 -2.71
CA THR A 89 5.56 -3.76 -3.44
C THR A 89 5.68 -2.48 -2.61
N LEU A 90 4.58 -2.05 -1.97
CA LEU A 90 4.64 -0.90 -1.06
C LEU A 90 5.49 -1.18 0.18
N GLY A 91 5.35 -2.37 0.80
CA GLY A 91 6.20 -2.77 1.92
C GLY A 91 7.70 -2.72 1.57
N ARG A 92 8.08 -3.17 0.37
CA ARG A 92 9.46 -3.06 -0.14
C ARG A 92 9.89 -1.61 -0.41
N LYS A 93 9.01 -0.79 -0.99
CA LYS A 93 9.30 0.64 -1.19
C LYS A 93 9.55 1.36 0.14
N THR A 94 8.88 0.97 1.22
CA THR A 94 9.16 1.49 2.57
C THR A 94 10.60 1.20 3.01
N LEU A 95 11.13 0.01 2.71
CA LEU A 95 12.54 -0.34 2.98
C LEU A 95 13.52 0.61 2.29
N GLN A 96 13.19 1.05 1.09
CA GLN A 96 14.03 1.95 0.30
C GLN A 96 14.09 3.38 0.87
N ARG A 97 13.39 3.68 1.97
CA ARG A 97 13.49 4.96 2.68
C ARG A 97 14.44 4.91 3.88
N PHE A 98 14.82 3.72 4.35
CA PHE A 98 15.73 3.59 5.49
C PHE A 98 17.09 4.24 5.28
N PRO A 99 17.75 4.16 4.10
CA PRO A 99 19.01 4.87 3.89
C PRO A 99 18.89 6.38 4.14
N GLU A 100 17.84 7.03 3.65
CA GLU A 100 17.59 8.47 3.90
C GLU A 100 17.32 8.74 5.38
N TRP A 101 16.62 7.84 6.07
CA TRP A 101 16.42 7.94 7.52
C TRP A 101 17.74 7.87 8.28
N MET A 102 18.64 6.95 7.90
CA MET A 102 19.95 6.76 8.53
C MET A 102 20.88 7.96 8.29
N GLU A 103 20.82 8.60 7.12
CA GLU A 103 21.56 9.84 6.84
C GLU A 103 21.16 10.98 7.79
N LYS A 104 19.89 11.04 8.20
CA LYS A 104 19.38 12.03 9.18
C LYS A 104 19.62 11.61 10.63
N ASN A 105 19.95 10.35 10.88
CA ASN A 105 20.18 9.78 12.20
C ASN A 105 21.55 9.07 12.24
N PRO A 106 22.68 9.81 12.10
CA PRO A 106 23.99 9.22 11.80
C PRO A 106 24.51 8.25 12.86
N ASN A 107 24.07 8.40 14.12
CA ASN A 107 24.47 7.55 15.23
C ASN A 107 23.69 6.22 15.29
N CYS A 108 22.74 5.98 14.38
CA CYS A 108 21.91 4.77 14.41
C CYS A 108 22.68 3.47 14.18
N ASN A 109 23.91 3.56 13.67
CA ASN A 109 24.81 2.43 13.46
C ASN A 109 25.69 2.12 14.68
N ASP A 110 25.74 3.02 15.65
CA ASP A 110 26.54 2.85 16.86
C ASP A 110 25.75 2.02 17.88
N SER A 111 26.26 0.82 18.16
CA SER A 111 25.62 -0.08 19.12
C SER A 111 25.49 0.56 20.51
N ASN A 112 24.38 0.29 21.19
CA ASN A 112 24.05 0.83 22.52
C ASN A 112 23.80 2.35 22.56
N THR A 113 23.33 2.94 21.46
CA THR A 113 22.84 4.31 21.43
C THR A 113 21.31 4.33 21.32
N PRO A 114 20.62 5.36 21.86
CA PRO A 114 19.18 5.52 21.66
C PRO A 114 18.78 5.56 20.17
N ALA A 115 19.64 6.11 19.31
CA ALA A 115 19.41 6.15 17.87
C ALA A 115 19.45 4.76 17.22
N ASN A 116 20.30 3.85 17.73
CA ASN A 116 20.32 2.46 17.29
C ASN A 116 19.07 1.71 17.78
N ASP A 117 18.63 1.95 19.02
CA ASP A 117 17.36 1.40 19.53
C ASP A 117 16.16 1.85 18.69
N GLU A 118 16.11 3.13 18.31
CA GLU A 118 15.09 3.69 17.43
C GLU A 118 15.12 3.04 16.03
N TYR A 119 16.31 2.81 15.46
CA TYR A 119 16.45 2.12 14.19
C TYR A 119 15.92 0.68 14.24
N HIS A 120 16.29 -0.08 15.29
CA HIS A 120 15.80 -1.43 15.49
C HIS A 120 14.28 -1.46 15.69
N ALA A 121 13.74 -0.58 16.53
CA ALA A 121 12.30 -0.44 16.72
C ALA A 121 11.59 -0.09 15.40
N LEU A 122 12.15 0.79 14.58
CA LEU A 122 11.58 1.15 13.29
C LEU A 122 11.54 -0.04 12.33
N ILE A 123 12.60 -0.86 12.28
CA ILE A 123 12.63 -2.10 11.49
C ILE A 123 11.58 -3.09 11.99
N GLU A 124 11.49 -3.30 13.31
CA GLU A 124 10.55 -4.23 13.93
C GLU A 124 9.09 -3.82 13.72
N ASN A 125 8.80 -2.52 13.80
CA ASN A 125 7.45 -1.97 13.66
C ASN A 125 6.99 -1.80 12.21
N THR A 126 7.91 -1.90 11.24
CA THR A 126 7.60 -1.71 9.82
C THR A 126 7.90 -2.98 9.01
N VAL A 127 9.18 -3.21 8.70
CA VAL A 127 9.66 -4.28 7.80
C VAL A 127 9.22 -5.65 8.27
N ALA A 128 9.44 -5.95 9.54
CA ALA A 128 9.11 -7.24 10.14
C ALA A 128 7.60 -7.48 10.21
N GLN A 129 6.79 -6.42 10.11
CA GLN A 129 5.33 -6.51 10.12
C GLN A 129 4.73 -6.88 8.76
N ASN A 130 5.53 -7.12 7.72
CA ASN A 130 5.05 -7.59 6.41
C ASN A 130 4.67 -9.10 6.41
N THR A 131 3.92 -9.52 7.42
CA THR A 131 3.41 -10.89 7.61
C THR A 131 2.12 -11.13 6.82
N GLU A 132 1.77 -12.39 6.57
CA GLU A 132 0.54 -12.74 5.85
C GLU A 132 -0.73 -12.25 6.55
N ASP A 133 -0.77 -12.27 7.89
CA ASP A 133 -1.93 -11.78 8.64
C ASP A 133 -2.11 -10.26 8.52
N ASN A 134 -1.00 -9.51 8.53
CA ASN A 134 -1.06 -8.07 8.31
C ASN A 134 -1.43 -7.74 6.87
N LYS A 135 -0.94 -8.49 5.87
CA LYS A 135 -1.37 -8.34 4.46
C LYS A 135 -2.87 -8.55 4.29
N LYS A 136 -3.45 -9.56 4.95
CA LYS A 136 -4.90 -9.78 4.95
C LYS A 136 -5.67 -8.60 5.54
N LYS A 137 -5.19 -8.02 6.65
CA LYS A 137 -5.81 -6.82 7.25
C LYS A 137 -5.73 -5.61 6.31
N ILE A 138 -4.56 -5.37 5.71
CA ILE A 138 -4.34 -4.30 4.73
C ILE A 138 -5.26 -4.47 3.53
N MET A 139 -5.33 -5.67 2.96
CA MET A 139 -6.23 -6.00 1.85
C MET A 139 -7.69 -5.66 2.20
N LYS A 140 -8.18 -6.11 3.35
CA LYS A 140 -9.55 -5.81 3.80
C LYS A 140 -9.81 -4.32 3.95
N ASN A 141 -8.84 -3.55 4.41
CA ASN A 141 -8.96 -2.10 4.49
C ASN A 141 -9.01 -1.48 3.08
N ILE A 142 -8.14 -1.90 2.16
CA ILE A 142 -8.15 -1.40 0.78
C ILE A 142 -9.47 -1.73 0.08
N LEU A 143 -10.01 -2.94 0.25
CA LEU A 143 -11.31 -3.32 -0.33
C LEU A 143 -12.43 -2.35 0.07
N LYS A 144 -12.48 -1.92 1.33
CA LYS A 144 -13.44 -0.90 1.80
C LYS A 144 -13.30 0.41 1.05
N GLU A 145 -12.07 0.85 0.78
CA GLU A 145 -11.77 2.11 0.11
C GLU A 145 -12.06 2.09 -1.41
N VAL A 146 -12.03 0.91 -2.03
CA VAL A 146 -12.27 0.74 -3.48
C VAL A 146 -13.64 0.13 -3.80
N THR A 147 -14.50 -0.06 -2.79
CA THR A 147 -15.86 -0.57 -3.03
C THR A 147 -16.67 0.46 -3.80
N ILE A 148 -17.26 0.03 -4.92
CA ILE A 148 -18.23 0.82 -5.67
C ILE A 148 -19.62 0.54 -5.12
N ASP A 149 -20.31 1.58 -4.64
CA ASP A 149 -21.72 1.47 -4.27
C ASP A 149 -22.54 1.17 -5.51
N LYS A 150 -23.39 0.14 -5.43
CA LYS A 150 -24.30 -0.22 -6.52
C LYS A 150 -25.47 0.75 -6.68
N ASP A 151 -25.61 1.69 -5.75
CA ASP A 151 -26.75 2.61 -5.63
C ASP A 151 -26.42 4.05 -6.06
N LYS A 152 -25.34 4.27 -6.82
CA LYS A 152 -25.01 5.56 -7.44
C LYS A 152 -24.59 5.43 -8.90
#